data_AF-A0A8J4DPM6-F1
#
_entry.id   AF-A0A8J4DPM6-F1
#
_cell.length_a   1.000
_cell.length_b   1.000
_cell.length_c   1.000
_cell.angle_alpha   90.00
_cell.angle_beta   90.00
_cell.angle_gamma   90.00
#
_symmetry.space_group_name_H-M   'P 1'
#
loop_
_entity.id
_entity.type
_entity.pdbx_description
1 polymer ?
#
loop_
_entity_poly.entity_id
_entity_poly.type
_entity_poly.pdbx_seq_one_letter_code
_entity_poly.pdbx_strand_id
1 'polypeptide(L)'
;MPGYVNVPSSPRPSGTRPPGVTPPAPNPSWSPVSNGAGGTAFRRTFRTLGGDVAVWVEPGTARVQETVPKDGYQVEIRRLSDEAVEVTFVNDRTISRVSFRWWSTAPYAEVAESVG
;
A
#
# COMPACT_ATOMS: atom_id res chain seq x y z
N MET A 1 45.72 28.27 -35.52
CA MET A 1 45.42 27.24 -34.51
C MET A 1 44.29 27.75 -33.61
N PRO A 2 43.05 27.29 -33.78
CA PRO A 2 41.97 27.52 -32.82
C PRO A 2 41.87 26.32 -31.84
N GLY A 3 41.78 26.64 -30.55
CA GLY A 3 41.82 25.69 -29.45
C GLY A 3 40.57 24.83 -29.29
N TYR A 4 40.76 23.66 -28.69
CA TYR A 4 39.70 22.78 -28.24
C TYR A 4 38.98 23.40 -27.02
N VAL A 5 37.68 23.66 -27.16
CA VAL A 5 36.80 23.97 -26.04
C VAL A 5 36.36 22.66 -25.40
N ASN A 6 36.67 22.54 -24.11
CA ASN A 6 36.30 21.45 -23.24
C ASN A 6 34.77 21.47 -23.02
N VAL A 7 34.02 20.51 -23.57
CA VAL A 7 32.58 20.35 -23.30
C VAL A 7 32.41 19.54 -22.01
N PRO A 8 31.81 20.10 -20.94
CA PRO A 8 31.51 19.34 -19.75
C PRO A 8 30.37 18.34 -20.01
N SER A 9 30.59 17.11 -19.55
CA SER A 9 29.64 16.00 -19.51
C SER A 9 28.30 16.44 -18.92
N SER A 10 27.21 16.26 -19.68
CA SER A 10 25.86 16.53 -19.19
C SER A 10 25.54 15.65 -17.98
N PRO A 11 25.13 16.23 -16.83
CA PRO A 11 24.66 15.42 -15.72
C PRO A 11 23.36 14.71 -16.10
N ARG A 12 23.31 13.41 -15.84
CA ARG A 12 22.09 12.59 -15.80
C ARG A 12 21.06 13.33 -14.94
N PRO A 13 19.79 13.48 -15.33
CA PRO A 13 18.78 14.02 -14.43
C PRO A 13 18.63 13.07 -13.25
N SER A 14 19.29 13.42 -12.14
CA SER A 14 19.00 12.91 -10.81
C SER A 14 17.57 13.31 -10.51
N GLY A 15 16.64 12.35 -10.61
CA GLY A 15 15.25 12.56 -10.23
C GLY A 15 15.19 13.01 -8.78
N THR A 16 14.96 14.31 -8.59
CA THR A 16 14.75 14.96 -7.32
C THR A 16 13.52 14.33 -6.66
N ARG A 17 13.71 13.49 -5.64
CA ARG A 17 12.61 13.00 -4.80
C ARG A 17 11.97 14.24 -4.14
N PRO A 18 10.64 14.45 -4.26
CA PRO A 18 9.99 15.60 -3.63
C PRO A 18 10.28 15.61 -2.13
N PRO A 19 10.74 16.73 -1.55
CA PRO A 19 10.87 16.87 -0.12
C PRO A 19 9.47 16.99 0.49
N GLY A 20 9.12 16.09 1.40
CA GLY A 20 7.90 16.24 2.22
C GLY A 20 6.89 15.09 2.19
N VAL A 21 7.31 13.83 2.07
CA VAL A 21 6.41 12.73 2.46
C VAL A 21 6.54 12.56 3.98
N THR A 22 5.78 13.36 4.72
CA THR A 22 5.52 13.10 6.14
C THR A 22 4.97 11.68 6.23
N PRO A 23 5.48 10.83 7.15
CA PRO A 23 4.88 9.52 7.37
C PRO A 23 3.38 9.71 7.62
N PRO A 24 2.50 8.98 6.92
CA PRO A 24 1.08 9.04 7.19
C PRO A 24 0.86 8.71 8.67
N ALA A 25 0.00 9.50 9.33
CA ALA A 25 -0.33 9.31 10.74
C ALA A 25 -0.73 7.85 11.01
N PRO A 26 -0.40 7.27 12.18
CA PRO A 26 -0.81 5.91 12.53
C PRO A 26 -2.33 5.78 12.45
N ASN A 27 -2.78 5.11 11.41
CA ASN A 27 -4.18 4.90 11.04
C ASN A 27 -4.81 3.92 12.07
N PRO A 28 -6.02 4.14 12.61
CA PRO A 28 -6.51 3.45 13.82
C PRO A 28 -6.82 1.97 13.56
N SER A 29 -6.28 0.97 14.25
CA SER A 29 -5.07 0.84 15.05
C SER A 29 -4.51 -0.52 14.63
N TRP A 30 -3.33 -0.57 14.03
CA TRP A 30 -2.71 -1.85 13.73
C TRP A 30 -2.49 -2.64 15.02
N SER A 31 -2.99 -3.86 15.07
CA SER A 31 -2.83 -4.74 16.23
C SER A 31 -1.58 -5.58 16.05
N PRO A 32 -0.54 -5.41 16.89
CA PRO A 32 0.64 -6.26 16.84
C PRO A 32 0.26 -7.69 17.22
N VAL A 33 0.74 -8.66 16.45
CA VAL A 33 0.56 -10.08 16.66
C VAL A 33 1.89 -10.80 16.45
N SER A 34 2.14 -11.89 17.17
CA SER A 34 3.33 -12.71 16.92
C SER A 34 3.27 -13.33 15.53
N ASN A 35 4.38 -13.33 14.80
CA ASN A 35 4.49 -14.01 13.50
C ASN A 35 4.93 -15.49 13.62
N GLY A 36 5.15 -15.99 14.84
CA GLY A 36 5.60 -17.37 15.08
C GLY A 36 7.10 -17.64 14.83
N ALA A 37 7.83 -16.65 14.30
CA ALA A 37 9.28 -16.71 14.03
C ALA A 37 10.10 -15.75 14.92
N GLY A 38 9.51 -15.33 16.05
CA GLY A 38 10.13 -14.35 16.96
C GLY A 38 10.01 -12.88 16.51
N GLY A 39 9.28 -12.61 15.42
CA GLY A 39 8.98 -11.26 14.94
C GLY A 39 7.56 -10.81 15.26
N THR A 40 7.30 -9.54 14.94
CA THR A 40 5.99 -8.89 15.09
C THR A 40 5.41 -8.62 13.72
N ALA A 41 4.17 -9.05 13.55
CA ALA A 41 3.35 -8.64 12.45
C ALA A 41 2.19 -7.80 12.94
N PHE A 42 1.48 -7.16 12.01
CA PHE A 42 0.44 -6.20 12.30
C PHE A 42 -0.82 -6.60 11.55
N ARG A 43 -1.91 -6.77 12.30
CA ARG A 43 -3.23 -7.06 11.75
C ARG A 43 -4.11 -5.83 11.79
N ARG A 44 -4.97 -5.66 10.78
CA ARG A 44 -6.05 -4.68 10.80
C ARG A 44 -7.25 -5.18 9.99
N THR A 45 -8.44 -4.84 10.44
CA THR A 45 -9.67 -5.06 9.68
C THR A 45 -10.18 -3.72 9.18
N PHE A 46 -10.46 -3.63 7.88
CA PHE A 46 -11.10 -2.49 7.24
C PHE A 46 -12.56 -2.85 6.97
N ARG A 47 -13.45 -1.91 7.28
CA ARG A 47 -14.86 -1.98 6.94
C ARG A 47 -15.14 -0.92 5.89
N THR A 48 -15.55 -1.33 4.71
CA THR A 48 -15.80 -0.45 3.55
C THR A 48 -17.25 -0.53 3.09
N LEU A 49 -17.64 0.32 2.14
CA LEU A 49 -18.95 0.23 1.47
C LEU A 49 -19.13 -1.11 0.77
N GLY A 50 -18.09 -1.66 0.15
CA GLY A 50 -18.14 -2.92 -0.60
C GLY A 50 -17.92 -4.20 0.21
N GLY A 51 -17.40 -4.10 1.43
CA GLY A 51 -17.19 -5.28 2.28
C GLY A 51 -16.17 -5.06 3.38
N ASP A 52 -15.92 -6.12 4.14
CA ASP A 52 -14.90 -6.15 5.18
C ASP A 52 -13.66 -6.90 4.68
N VAL A 53 -12.47 -6.44 5.06
CA VAL A 53 -11.21 -7.13 4.77
C VAL A 53 -10.31 -7.12 6.00
N ALA A 54 -9.86 -8.30 6.41
CA ALA A 54 -8.82 -8.48 7.41
C ALA A 54 -7.47 -8.68 6.72
N VAL A 55 -6.49 -7.87 7.09
CA VAL A 55 -5.15 -7.88 6.50
C VAL A 55 -4.09 -8.11 7.56
N TRP A 56 -2.93 -8.55 7.10
CA TRP A 56 -1.77 -8.79 7.91
C TRP A 56 -0.51 -8.32 7.18
N VAL A 57 0.38 -7.64 7.90
CA VAL A 57 1.60 -7.04 7.35
C VAL A 57 2.76 -7.19 8.32
N GLU A 58 3.93 -7.54 7.81
CA GLU A 58 5.21 -7.52 8.51
C GLU A 58 6.33 -7.06 7.55
N PRO A 59 7.56 -6.81 8.02
CA PRO A 59 8.68 -6.56 7.13
C PRO A 59 8.84 -7.66 6.07
N GLY A 60 8.85 -7.29 4.78
CA GLY A 60 8.98 -8.24 3.68
C GLY A 60 7.70 -8.95 3.24
N THR A 61 6.59 -8.87 3.99
CA THR A 61 5.36 -9.62 3.65
C THR A 61 4.07 -8.84 3.95
N ALA A 62 3.19 -8.75 2.97
CA ALA A 62 1.80 -8.32 3.13
C ALA A 62 0.84 -9.40 2.60
N ARG A 63 -0.21 -9.70 3.36
CA ARG A 63 -1.21 -10.72 2.98
C ARG A 63 -2.63 -10.33 3.41
N VAL A 64 -3.59 -10.78 2.61
CA VAL A 64 -5.01 -10.77 2.98
C VAL A 64 -5.28 -12.02 3.80
N GLN A 65 -5.95 -11.87 4.94
CA GLN A 65 -6.36 -13.01 5.76
C GLN A 65 -7.78 -13.43 5.43
N GLU A 66 -8.68 -12.47 5.23
CA GLU A 66 -10.10 -12.72 5.01
C GLU A 66 -10.74 -11.55 4.27
N THR A 67 -11.70 -11.86 3.40
CA THR A 67 -12.56 -10.89 2.72
C THR A 67 -14.01 -11.31 2.83
N VAL A 68 -14.87 -10.40 3.26
CA VAL A 68 -16.31 -10.60 3.33
C VAL A 68 -16.98 -9.53 2.46
N PRO A 69 -17.15 -9.77 1.14
CA PRO A 69 -17.86 -8.84 0.28
C PRO A 69 -19.32 -8.73 0.71
N LYS A 70 -19.89 -7.52 0.62
CA LYS A 70 -21.33 -7.31 0.76
C LYS A 70 -22.06 -7.76 -0.50
N ASP A 71 -23.37 -7.99 -0.39
CA ASP A 71 -24.20 -8.42 -1.51
C ASP A 71 -24.05 -7.52 -2.74
N GLY A 72 -23.87 -8.16 -3.90
CA GLY A 72 -23.68 -7.47 -5.18
C GLY A 72 -22.27 -6.95 -5.45
N TYR A 73 -21.34 -7.04 -4.49
CA TYR A 73 -19.93 -6.72 -4.72
C TYR A 73 -19.12 -7.96 -5.11
N GLN A 74 -18.25 -7.79 -6.09
CA GLN A 74 -17.15 -8.71 -6.40
C GLN A 74 -15.89 -8.24 -5.68
N VAL A 75 -15.03 -9.17 -5.29
CA VAL A 75 -13.73 -8.87 -4.67
C VAL A 75 -12.59 -9.24 -5.61
N GLU A 76 -11.67 -8.31 -5.83
CA GLU A 76 -10.42 -8.51 -6.56
C GLU A 76 -9.25 -8.28 -5.61
N ILE A 77 -8.31 -9.21 -5.56
CA ILE A 77 -7.08 -9.09 -4.77
C ILE A 77 -5.90 -9.05 -5.73
N ARG A 78 -5.17 -7.93 -5.71
CA ARG A 78 -3.99 -7.73 -6.54
C ARG A 78 -2.75 -7.59 -5.68
N ARG A 79 -1.80 -8.52 -5.84
CA ARG A 79 -0.48 -8.42 -5.24
C ARG A 79 0.39 -7.48 -6.07
N LEU A 80 0.84 -6.38 -5.47
CA LEU A 80 1.68 -5.38 -6.14
C LEU A 80 3.18 -5.68 -5.94
N SER A 81 3.52 -6.21 -4.77
CA SER A 81 4.86 -6.75 -4.43
C SER A 81 4.74 -7.73 -3.27
N ASP A 82 5.86 -8.22 -2.74
CA ASP A 82 5.83 -9.03 -1.51
C ASP A 82 5.31 -8.26 -0.30
N GLU A 83 5.58 -6.95 -0.26
CA GLU A 83 5.22 -6.05 0.83
C GLU A 83 3.95 -5.25 0.57
N ALA A 84 3.31 -5.35 -0.59
CA ALA A 84 2.16 -4.51 -0.95
C ALA A 84 1.05 -5.27 -1.67
N VAL A 85 -0.18 -5.10 -1.17
CA VAL A 85 -1.39 -5.71 -1.71
C VAL A 85 -2.51 -4.67 -1.80
N GLU A 86 -3.32 -4.79 -2.84
CA GLU A 86 -4.53 -4.03 -3.05
C GLU A 86 -5.74 -4.98 -3.08
N VAL A 87 -6.80 -4.61 -2.36
CA VAL A 87 -8.08 -5.31 -2.35
C VAL A 87 -9.14 -4.34 -2.84
N THR A 88 -9.86 -4.73 -3.89
CA THR A 88 -10.92 -3.92 -4.49
C THR A 88 -12.24 -4.67 -4.37
N PHE A 89 -13.23 -4.04 -3.74
CA PHE A 89 -14.62 -4.43 -3.81
C PHE A 89 -15.30 -3.57 -4.87
N VAL A 90 -15.91 -4.20 -5.87
CA VAL A 90 -16.53 -3.50 -7.00
C VAL A 90 -17.93 -4.03 -7.27
N ASN A 91 -18.86 -3.12 -7.52
CA ASN A 91 -20.15 -3.41 -8.15
C ASN A 91 -20.41 -2.39 -9.28
N ASP A 92 -21.59 -2.43 -9.88
CA ASP A 92 -21.94 -1.56 -11.02
C ASP A 92 -21.90 -0.05 -10.73
N ARG A 93 -21.86 0.37 -9.46
CA ARG A 93 -21.97 1.78 -9.04
C ARG A 93 -20.90 2.23 -8.05
N THR A 94 -20.14 1.33 -7.45
CA THR A 94 -19.28 1.66 -6.32
C THR A 94 -18.02 0.82 -6.35
N ILE A 95 -16.90 1.47 -6.06
CA ILE A 95 -15.59 0.86 -5.89
C ILE A 95 -15.09 1.24 -4.50
N SER A 96 -14.81 0.24 -3.66
CA SER A 96 -14.08 0.39 -2.41
C SER A 96 -12.73 -0.29 -2.56
N ARG A 97 -11.64 0.46 -2.36
CA ARG A 97 -10.27 -0.03 -2.52
C ARG A 97 -9.51 0.11 -1.22
N VAL A 98 -8.86 -0.96 -0.80
CA VAL A 98 -7.97 -1.02 0.37
C VAL A 98 -6.58 -1.39 -0.10
N SER A 99 -5.64 -0.45 -0.03
CA SER A 99 -4.24 -0.67 -0.37
C SER A 99 -3.42 -0.70 0.90
N PHE A 100 -2.67 -1.76 1.15
CA PHE A 100 -1.89 -1.91 2.37
C PHE A 100 -0.50 -2.48 2.09
N ARG A 101 0.47 -2.07 2.90
CA ARG A 101 1.87 -2.46 2.73
C ARG A 101 2.73 -2.30 3.97
N TRP A 102 3.89 -2.96 3.97
CA TRP A 102 4.99 -2.53 4.83
C TRP A 102 5.65 -1.29 4.22
N TRP A 103 5.87 -0.26 5.03
CA TRP A 103 6.53 0.99 4.61
C TRP A 103 7.65 1.35 5.56
N SER A 104 8.89 1.06 5.14
CA SER A 104 10.13 1.36 5.86
C SER A 104 10.22 0.71 7.25
N THR A 105 9.44 1.19 8.21
CA THR A 105 9.49 0.78 9.63
C THR A 105 8.11 0.46 10.21
N ALA A 106 7.02 0.65 9.47
CA ALA A 106 5.67 0.49 9.99
C ALA A 106 4.69 0.01 8.90
N PRO A 107 3.58 -0.64 9.29
CA PRO A 107 2.51 -0.96 8.36
C PRO A 107 1.77 0.32 7.93
N TYR A 108 1.50 0.44 6.64
CA TYR A 108 0.71 1.51 6.03
C TYR A 108 -0.52 0.94 5.35
N ALA A 109 -1.63 1.67 5.39
CA ALA A 109 -2.78 1.36 4.58
C ALA A 109 -3.62 2.60 4.28
N GLU A 110 -4.27 2.55 3.14
CA GLU A 110 -5.14 3.57 2.59
C GLU A 110 -6.45 2.94 2.14
N VAL A 111 -7.55 3.68 2.31
CA VAL A 111 -8.88 3.29 1.84
C VAL A 111 -9.37 4.39 0.93
N ALA A 112 -9.77 4.03 -0.29
CA ALA A 112 -10.37 4.93 -1.26
C ALA A 112 -11.74 4.38 -1.67
N GLU A 113 -12.76 5.23 -1.63
CA GLU A 113 -14.12 4.85 -2.00
C GLU A 113 -14.67 5.83 -3.03
N SER A 114 -15.27 5.32 -4.09
CA SER A 114 -15.88 6.11 -5.15
C SER A 114 -17.26 5.58 -5.50
N VAL A 115 -18.20 6.50 -5.71
CA VAL A 115 -19.57 6.21 -6.14
C VAL A 115 -19.79 6.85 -7.52
N GLY A 116 -20.28 6.07 -8.47
CA GLY A 116 -20.60 6.47 -9.85
C GLY A 116 -22.08 6.64 -10.10
#